data_AF-A0AB39P1Q4-F1
#
_entry.id   AF-A0AB39P1Q4-F1
#
_cell.length_a   1.000
_cell.length_b   1.000
_cell.length_c   1.000
_cell.angle_alpha   90.00
_cell.angle_beta   90.00
_cell.angle_gamma   90.00
#
_symmetry.space_group_name_H-M   'P 1'
#
loop_
_entity.id
_entity.type
_entity.pdbx_description
1 polymer ?
#
loop_
_entity_poly.entity_id
_entity_poly.type
_entity_poly.pdbx_seq_one_letter_code
_entity_poly.pdbx_strand_id
1 'polypeptide(L)'
;MTQAVMEDILRAAGASELMTAERYAHPMGGCRMGAGPQHVVVEVELRSFPVPNVLLSDLAAGHLTAGARGGLRAPARRGAR
;
A
#
# COMPACT_ATOMS: atom_id res chain seq x y z
N MET A 1 5.73 -15.84 -13.06
CA MET A 1 6.37 -17.09 -12.59
C MET A 1 5.29 -18.04 -12.14
N THR A 2 5.43 -19.33 -12.45
CA THR A 2 4.48 -20.36 -11.99
C THR A 2 4.92 -20.88 -10.62
N GLN A 3 3.98 -21.43 -9.85
CA GLN A 3 4.27 -22.05 -8.56
C GLN A 3 5.34 -23.14 -8.69
N ALA A 4 5.26 -23.99 -9.73
CA ALA A 4 6.23 -25.06 -9.98
C ALA A 4 7.68 -24.56 -10.05
N VAL A 5 7.92 -23.44 -10.72
CA VAL A 5 9.27 -22.87 -10.81
C VAL A 5 9.79 -22.40 -9.45
N MET A 6 8.92 -21.84 -8.61
CA MET A 6 9.30 -21.41 -7.26
C MET A 6 9.60 -22.61 -6.36
N GLU A 7 8.81 -23.69 -6.45
CA GLU A 7 9.06 -24.92 -5.70
C GLU A 7 10.38 -25.58 -6.11
N ASP A 8 10.69 -25.63 -7.42
CA ASP A 8 11.93 -26.19 -7.94
C ASP A 8 13.15 -25.43 -7.41
N ILE A 9 13.08 -24.09 -7.39
CA ILE A 9 14.13 -23.24 -6.83
C ILE A 9 14.33 -23.54 -5.34
N LEU A 10 13.24 -23.62 -4.57
CA LEU A 10 13.31 -23.86 -3.13
C LEU A 10 13.85 -25.27 -2.79
N ARG A 11 13.46 -26.30 -3.56
CA ARG A 11 14.02 -27.66 -3.41
C ARG A 11 15.51 -27.70 -3.78
N ALA A 12 15.90 -27.03 -4.87
CA ALA A 12 17.31 -26.92 -5.26
C ALA A 12 18.15 -26.17 -4.19
N ALA A 13 17.54 -25.26 -3.44
CA ALA A 13 18.16 -24.58 -2.30
C ALA A 13 18.19 -25.43 -1.01
N GLY A 14 17.70 -26.68 -1.03
CA GLY A 14 17.76 -27.60 0.10
C GLY A 14 16.54 -27.57 1.04
N ALA A 15 15.41 -26.98 0.63
CA ALA A 15 14.20 -27.00 1.44
C ALA A 15 13.70 -28.45 1.66
N SER A 16 13.53 -28.85 2.92
CA SER A 16 12.99 -30.16 3.31
C SER A 16 11.46 -30.20 3.30
N GLU A 17 10.83 -29.04 3.39
CA GLU A 17 9.37 -28.87 3.39
C GLU A 17 9.02 -27.57 2.66
N LEU A 18 7.86 -27.56 1.98
CA LEU A 18 7.35 -26.41 1.25
C LEU A 18 5.93 -26.10 1.74
N MET A 19 5.65 -24.81 1.93
CA MET A 19 4.32 -24.30 2.23
C MET A 19 3.97 -23.21 1.23
N THR A 20 2.89 -23.40 0.49
CA THR A 20 2.32 -22.37 -0.39
C THR A 20 1.22 -21.62 0.36
N ALA A 21 1.26 -20.29 0.32
CA ALA A 21 0.22 -19.44 0.89
C ALA A 21 -0.34 -18.49 -0.16
N GLU A 22 -1.65 -18.55 -0.40
CA GLU A 22 -2.38 -17.60 -1.25
C GLU A 22 -2.75 -16.33 -0.47
N ARG A 23 -1.75 -15.70 0.15
CA ARG A 23 -1.92 -14.46 0.90
C ARG A 23 -1.05 -13.38 0.30
N TYR A 24 -1.70 -12.47 -0.41
CA TYR A 24 -1.06 -11.29 -0.98
C TYR A 24 -0.98 -10.22 0.11
N ALA A 25 0.21 -10.03 0.68
CA ALA A 25 0.49 -9.02 1.71
C ALA A 25 0.53 -7.58 1.16
N HIS A 26 -0.37 -7.26 0.23
CA HIS A 26 -0.59 -5.92 -0.32
C HIS A 26 -1.99 -5.36 0.04
N PRO A 27 -2.48 -5.50 1.29
CA PRO A 27 -3.74 -4.88 1.65
C PRO A 27 -3.61 -3.35 1.53
N MET A 28 -4.50 -2.73 0.77
CA MET A 28 -4.51 -1.30 0.51
C MET A 28 -5.94 -0.78 0.41
N GLY A 29 -6.10 0.54 0.44
CA GLY A 29 -7.41 1.19 0.29
C GLY A 29 -8.28 1.25 1.55
N GLY A 30 -7.73 0.85 2.71
CA GLY A 30 -8.42 0.96 4.01
C GLY A 30 -8.72 2.40 4.45
N CYS A 31 -8.09 3.40 3.82
CA CYS A 31 -8.31 4.83 4.06
C CYS A 31 -8.36 5.57 2.73
N ARG A 32 -9.41 5.31 1.93
CA ARG A 32 -9.56 5.84 0.57
C ARG A 32 -9.24 7.34 0.48
N MET A 33 -8.40 7.70 -0.48
CA MET A 33 -8.03 9.08 -0.79
C MET A 33 -8.92 9.68 -1.89
N GLY A 34 -9.22 10.97 -1.81
CA GLY A 34 -9.83 11.72 -2.92
C GLY A 34 -10.30 13.12 -2.55
N ALA A 35 -11.12 13.71 -3.41
CA ALA A 35 -11.38 15.16 -3.41
C ALA A 35 -12.53 15.63 -2.49
N GLY A 36 -13.28 14.73 -1.85
CA GLY A 36 -14.45 15.12 -1.06
C GLY A 36 -14.83 14.13 0.05
N PRO A 37 -15.21 14.64 1.24
CA PRO A 37 -15.39 13.83 2.45
C PRO A 37 -16.56 12.84 2.37
N GLN A 38 -17.50 13.00 1.43
CA GLN A 38 -18.65 12.10 1.31
C GLN A 38 -18.27 10.65 0.93
N HIS A 39 -17.09 10.44 0.33
CA HIS A 39 -16.68 9.11 -0.17
C HIS A 39 -15.23 8.74 0.16
N VAL A 40 -14.49 9.61 0.84
CA VAL A 40 -13.05 9.45 1.08
C VAL A 40 -12.66 9.87 2.50
N VAL A 41 -11.58 9.29 3.02
CA VAL A 41 -11.09 9.51 4.40
C VAL A 41 -10.03 10.61 4.43
N VAL A 42 -9.17 10.66 3.41
CA VAL A 42 -8.06 11.61 3.33
C VAL A 42 -8.06 12.37 1.99
N GLU A 43 -7.56 13.59 2.00
CA GLU A 43 -7.26 14.37 0.79
C GLU A 43 -5.93 13.92 0.13
N VAL A 44 -5.59 14.48 -1.03
CA VAL A 44 -4.38 14.09 -1.78
C VAL A 44 -3.07 14.42 -1.07
N GLU A 45 -3.09 15.39 -0.15
CA GLU A 45 -2.00 15.71 0.77
C GLU A 45 -1.95 14.80 2.01
N LEU A 46 -2.72 13.71 2.02
CA LEU A 46 -2.78 12.69 3.08
C LEU A 46 -3.37 13.17 4.41
N ARG A 47 -4.09 14.30 4.41
CA ARG A 47 -4.76 14.82 5.61
C ARG A 47 -6.15 14.21 5.76
N SER A 48 -6.47 13.84 7.00
CA SER A 48 -7.81 13.37 7.39
C SER A 48 -8.85 14.47 7.28
N PHE A 49 -9.99 14.18 6.64
CA PHE A 49 -11.14 15.09 6.63
C PHE A 49 -11.77 15.25 8.03
N PRO A 50 -11.99 14.17 8.82
CA PRO A 50 -12.57 14.30 10.16
C PRO A 50 -11.66 14.97 11.19
N VAL A 51 -10.33 14.84 11.06
CA VAL A 51 -9.37 15.31 12.08
C VAL A 51 -8.26 16.14 11.41
N PRO A 52 -8.35 17.48 11.43
CA PRO A 52 -7.49 18.36 10.64
C PRO A 52 -5.99 18.25 10.93
N ASN A 53 -5.58 17.69 12.06
CA ASN A 53 -4.16 17.55 12.46
C ASN A 53 -3.62 16.12 12.30
N VAL A 54 -4.36 15.21 11.65
CA VAL A 54 -3.92 13.83 11.40
C VAL A 54 -3.51 13.65 9.93
N LEU A 55 -2.32 13.08 9.73
CA LEU A 55 -1.79 12.70 8.42
C LEU A 55 -1.63 11.18 8.34
N LEU A 56 -1.88 10.59 7.18
CA LEU A 56 -1.73 9.15 6.95
C LEU A 56 -0.58 8.85 5.99
N SER A 57 0.47 8.19 6.47
CA SER A 57 1.62 7.78 5.65
C SER A 57 1.67 6.27 5.52
N ASP A 58 0.61 5.68 4.96
CA ASP A 58 0.53 4.25 4.74
C ASP A 58 -0.13 3.93 3.39
N LEU A 59 0.15 2.74 2.87
CA LEU A 59 -0.45 2.16 1.68
C LEU A 59 -1.97 2.01 1.80
N ALA A 60 -2.52 2.10 3.02
CA ALA A 60 -3.97 2.24 3.27
C ALA A 60 -4.62 3.38 2.47
N ALA A 61 -3.90 4.46 2.17
CA ALA A 61 -4.38 5.57 1.35
C ALA A 61 -4.33 5.29 -0.17
N GLY A 62 -3.54 4.30 -0.59
CA GLY A 62 -3.28 3.99 -2.00
C GLY A 62 -4.52 3.45 -2.73
N HIS A 63 -4.73 3.95 -3.94
CA HIS A 63 -5.83 3.53 -4.83
C HIS A 63 -5.44 2.40 -5.80
N LEU A 64 -4.15 2.02 -5.88
CA LEU A 64 -3.62 1.07 -6.87
C LEU A 64 -2.50 0.18 -6.29
N THR A 65 -2.59 -1.15 -6.44
CA THR A 65 -1.48 -2.12 -6.31
C THR A 65 -0.46 -1.93 -7.42
N ALA A 66 0.41 -0.93 -7.26
CA ALA A 66 1.51 -0.68 -8.18
C ALA A 66 2.64 -1.69 -7.94
N GLY A 67 2.79 -2.65 -8.84
CA GLY A 67 4.02 -3.43 -8.98
C GLY A 67 5.14 -2.51 -9.47
N ALA A 68 6.05 -2.16 -8.55
CA ALA A 68 7.31 -1.43 -8.75
C ALA A 68 7.25 0.09 -9.05
N ARG A 69 7.97 0.83 -8.19
CA ARG A 69 8.48 2.22 -8.28
C ARG A 69 7.45 3.36 -8.37
N GLY A 70 6.93 3.77 -7.21
CA GLY A 70 6.42 5.14 -6.99
C GLY A 70 7.42 5.92 -6.14
N GLY A 71 8.22 6.80 -6.76
CA GLY A 71 9.09 7.73 -6.02
C GLY A 71 8.24 8.68 -5.16
N LEU A 72 8.56 8.79 -3.87
CA LEU A 72 7.86 9.68 -2.96
C LEU A 72 7.98 11.14 -3.42
N ARG A 73 6.85 11.77 -3.75
CA ARG A 73 6.74 13.23 -3.80
C ARG A 73 6.39 13.70 -2.39
N ALA A 74 7.28 14.49 -1.79
CA ALA A 74 7.06 15.04 -0.45
C ALA A 74 5.79 15.92 -0.42
N PRO A 75 5.00 15.88 0.68
CA PRO A 75 3.84 16.75 0.82
C PRO A 75 4.28 18.21 0.87
N ALA A 76 3.72 19.05 0.00
CA ALA A 76 3.97 20.48 0.00
C ALA A 76 3.43 21.08 1.31
N ARG A 77 4.30 21.71 2.11
CA ARG A 77 3.88 22.42 3.32
C ARG A 77 3.02 23.62 2.91
N ARG A 78 1.71 23.56 3.16
CA ARG A 78 0.87 24.76 3.16
C ARG A 78 1.00 25.45 4.52
N GLY A 79 1.36 26.73 4.51
CA GLY A 79 1.57 27.53 5.71
C GLY A 79 0.37 27.53 6.64
N ALA A 80 0.65 27.33 7.93
CA ALA A 80 -0.29 27.59 9.00
C ALA A 80 -0.74 29.05 8.93
N ARG A 81 -2.05 29.26 8.90
CA ARG A 81 -2.67 30.52 9.31
C ARG A 81 -2.84 30.50 10.83
#